data_AF-A0A925XEV7-F1
#
_entry.id   AF-A0A925XEV7-F1
#
_cell.length_a   1.000
_cell.length_b   1.000
_cell.length_c   1.000
_cell.angle_alpha   90.00
_cell.angle_beta   90.00
_cell.angle_gamma   90.00
#
_symmetry.space_group_name_H-M   'P 1'
#
loop_
_entity.id
_entity.type
_entity.pdbx_description
1 polymer ?
#
loop_
_entity_poly.entity_id
_entity_poly.type
_entity_poly.pdbx_seq_one_letter_code
_entity_poly.pdbx_strand_id
1 'polypeptide(L)'
;FEAAATKLLAIVGEAPTHALSHSALAVVMQKLGKSDEAIAHAKKVVELEPNDPFSYAQLSVICQRCGRIADAEDALARNRMMSGGH
;
A
#
# COMPACT_ATOMS: atom_id res chain seq x y z
N PHE A 1 -12.68 0.67 12.63
CA PHE A 1 -11.71 0.36 11.55
C PHE A 1 -11.73 -1.11 11.16
N GLU A 2 -11.91 -2.04 12.11
CA GLU A 2 -12.03 -3.48 11.82
C GLU A 2 -13.17 -3.85 10.85
N ALA A 3 -14.37 -3.29 11.01
CA ALA A 3 -15.49 -3.57 10.09
C ALA A 3 -15.18 -3.22 8.62
N ALA A 4 -14.39 -2.16 8.39
CA ALA A 4 -13.96 -1.77 7.04
C ALA A 4 -12.92 -2.74 6.48
N ALA A 5 -11.98 -3.22 7.32
CA ALA A 5 -11.03 -4.25 6.92
C ALA A 5 -11.75 -5.53 6.50
N THR A 6 -12.74 -6.00 7.26
CA THR A 6 -13.51 -7.20 6.92
C THR A 6 -14.23 -7.06 5.58
N LYS A 7 -14.85 -5.90 5.32
CA LYS A 7 -15.52 -5.62 4.04
C LYS A 7 -14.52 -5.67 2.88
N LEU A 8 -13.35 -5.06 3.05
CA LEU A 8 -12.31 -5.02 2.02
C LEU A 8 -11.65 -6.38 1.79
N LEU A 9 -11.49 -7.20 2.84
CA LEU A 9 -10.97 -8.57 2.72
C LEU A 9 -11.92 -9.47 1.93
N ALA A 10 -13.24 -9.32 2.11
CA ALA A 10 -14.22 -10.03 1.29
C ALA A 10 -14.08 -9.65 -0.19
N ILE A 11 -13.95 -8.35 -0.48
CA ILE A 11 -13.75 -7.84 -1.84
C ILE A 11 -12.44 -8.35 -2.45
N VAL A 12 -11.34 -8.37 -1.68
CA VAL A 12 -10.07 -8.95 -2.12
C VAL A 12 -10.19 -10.46 -2.35
N GLY A 13 -11.04 -11.15 -1.61
CA GLY A 13 -11.35 -12.56 -1.87
C GLY A 13 -12.04 -12.79 -3.20
N GLU A 14 -12.93 -11.89 -3.61
CA GLU A 14 -13.64 -11.93 -4.89
C GLU A 14 -12.77 -11.39 -6.06
N ALA A 15 -11.95 -10.38 -5.79
CA ALA A 15 -11.09 -9.70 -6.75
C ALA A 15 -9.67 -9.47 -6.15
N PRO A 16 -8.84 -10.52 -6.10
CA PRO A 16 -7.50 -10.44 -5.49
C PRO A 16 -6.50 -9.59 -6.28
N THR A 17 -6.88 -9.17 -7.49
CA THR A 17 -6.08 -8.27 -8.34
C THR A 17 -6.48 -6.80 -8.18
N HIS A 18 -7.40 -6.47 -7.26
CA HIS A 18 -7.90 -5.12 -7.12
C HIS A 18 -6.96 -4.27 -6.23
N ALA A 19 -6.02 -3.57 -6.87
CA ALA A 19 -5.01 -2.74 -6.21
C ALA A 19 -5.62 -1.73 -5.22
N LEU A 20 -6.72 -1.06 -5.58
CA LEU A 20 -7.41 -0.11 -4.70
C LEU A 20 -7.93 -0.74 -3.39
N SER A 21 -8.39 -1.99 -3.42
CA SER A 21 -8.84 -2.69 -2.22
C SER A 21 -7.68 -3.01 -1.29
N HIS A 22 -6.53 -3.41 -1.84
CA HIS A 22 -5.29 -3.59 -1.08
C HIS A 22 -4.77 -2.28 -0.49
N SER A 23 -4.83 -1.18 -1.25
CA SER A 23 -4.52 0.17 -0.78
C SER A 23 -5.37 0.59 0.42
N ALA A 24 -6.69 0.37 0.33
CA ALA A 24 -7.59 0.68 1.42
C ALA A 24 -7.31 -0.20 2.65
N LEU A 25 -7.01 -1.50 2.46
CA LEU A 25 -6.61 -2.39 3.55
C LEU A 25 -5.32 -1.92 4.22
N ALA A 26 -4.31 -1.51 3.45
CA ALA A 26 -3.05 -1.01 4.00
C ALA A 26 -3.27 0.19 4.94
N VAL A 27 -4.10 1.15 4.53
CA VAL A 27 -4.47 2.31 5.35
C VAL A 27 -5.21 1.89 6.62
N VAL A 28 -6.16 0.96 6.50
CA VAL A 28 -6.95 0.48 7.65
C VAL A 28 -6.08 -0.29 8.64
N MET A 29 -5.23 -1.22 8.16
CA MET A 29 -4.32 -2.00 9.00
C MET A 29 -3.33 -1.11 9.73
N GLN A 30 -2.79 -0.10 9.05
CA GLN A 30 -1.91 0.86 9.69
C GLN A 30 -2.64 1.64 10.80
N LYS A 31 -3.88 2.09 10.57
CA LYS A 31 -4.68 2.75 11.61
C LYS A 31 -5.01 1.82 12.79
N LEU A 32 -5.04 0.51 12.58
CA LEU A 32 -5.18 -0.51 13.62
C LEU A 32 -3.87 -0.81 14.35
N GLY A 33 -2.75 -0.17 14.00
CA GLY A 33 -1.42 -0.45 14.56
C GLY A 33 -0.77 -1.72 14.00
N LYS A 34 -1.39 -2.37 13.02
CA LYS A 34 -0.88 -3.56 12.33
C LYS A 34 0.06 -3.15 11.21
N SER A 35 1.23 -2.65 11.61
CA SER A 35 2.21 -2.09 10.69
C SER A 35 2.73 -3.08 9.65
N ASP A 36 2.94 -4.34 10.05
CA ASP A 36 3.46 -5.37 9.15
C ASP A 36 2.45 -5.74 8.04
N GLU A 37 1.19 -6.00 8.42
CA GLU A 37 0.09 -6.26 7.47
C GLU A 37 -0.17 -5.07 6.54
N ALA A 38 -0.06 -3.84 7.06
CA ALA A 38 -0.23 -2.64 6.26
C ALA A 38 0.79 -2.56 5.12
N ILE A 39 2.06 -2.82 5.44
CA ILE A 39 3.14 -2.81 4.45
C ILE A 39 2.99 -3.97 3.47
N ALA A 40 2.59 -5.16 3.93
CA ALA A 40 2.35 -6.31 3.07
C ALA A 40 1.27 -6.00 2.02
N HIS A 41 0.14 -5.41 2.43
CA HIS A 41 -0.91 -5.00 1.50
C HIS A 41 -0.45 -3.89 0.56
N ALA A 42 0.27 -2.87 1.05
CA ALA A 42 0.79 -1.81 0.19
C ALA A 42 1.82 -2.32 -0.83
N LYS A 43 2.65 -3.32 -0.46
CA LYS A 43 3.54 -4.02 -1.40
C LYS A 43 2.75 -4.75 -2.48
N LYS A 44 1.61 -5.35 -2.13
CA LYS A 44 0.75 -6.00 -3.12
C LYS A 44 0.23 -5.02 -4.17
N VAL A 45 -0.09 -3.79 -3.78
CA VAL A 45 -0.52 -2.73 -4.70
C VAL A 45 0.55 -2.45 -5.76
N VAL A 46 1.81 -2.24 -5.35
CA VAL A 46 2.91 -2.02 -6.31
C VAL A 46 3.30 -3.27 -7.10
N GLU A 47 3.03 -4.48 -6.60
CA GLU A 47 3.17 -5.71 -7.38
C GLU A 47 2.09 -5.82 -8.47
N LEU A 48 0.86 -5.36 -8.18
CA LEU A 48 -0.25 -5.38 -9.13
C LEU A 48 -0.12 -4.27 -10.17
N GLU A 49 0.25 -3.07 -9.74
CA GLU A 49 0.39 -1.87 -10.58
C GLU A 49 1.83 -1.32 -10.51
N PRO A 50 2.83 -2.05 -11.05
CA PRO A 50 4.24 -1.65 -10.95
C PRO A 50 4.61 -0.44 -11.79
N ASN A 51 3.74 -0.04 -12.72
CA ASN A 51 3.88 1.15 -13.56
C ASN A 51 3.14 2.37 -13.01
N ASP A 52 2.38 2.21 -11.92
CA ASP A 52 1.62 3.30 -11.36
C ASP A 52 2.43 4.02 -10.27
N PRO A 53 2.86 5.27 -10.47
CA PRO A 53 3.59 6.02 -9.46
C PRO A 53 2.76 6.21 -8.19
N PHE A 54 1.43 6.30 -8.29
CA PHE A 54 0.57 6.50 -7.12
C PHE A 54 0.66 5.32 -6.13
N SER A 55 0.82 4.10 -6.63
CA SER A 55 1.04 2.89 -5.85
C SER A 55 2.32 2.96 -5.00
N TYR A 56 3.43 3.43 -5.57
CA TYR A 56 4.68 3.64 -4.83
C TYR A 56 4.56 4.78 -3.80
N ALA A 57 3.84 5.85 -4.14
CA ALA A 57 3.58 6.94 -3.20
C ALA A 57 2.79 6.44 -1.99
N GLN A 58 1.77 5.59 -2.20
CA GLN A 58 1.03 4.96 -1.12
C GLN A 58 1.91 4.07 -0.25
N LEU A 59 2.73 3.20 -0.84
CA LEU A 59 3.66 2.36 -0.09
C LEU A 59 4.59 3.21 0.79
N SER A 60 5.15 4.28 0.25
CA SER A 60 5.99 5.20 1.01
C SER A 60 5.25 5.82 2.20
N VAL A 61 4.03 6.34 1.98
CA VAL A 61 3.22 6.94 3.06
C VAL A 61 2.86 5.91 4.14
N ILE A 62 2.52 4.69 3.75
CA ILE A 62 2.20 3.62 4.70
C ILE A 62 3.43 3.26 5.54
N CYS A 63 4.58 3.03 4.90
CA CYS A 63 5.83 2.73 5.57
C CYS A 63 6.25 3.84 6.56
N GLN A 64 6.14 5.13 6.18
CA GLN A 64 6.45 6.25 7.07
C GLN A 64 5.58 6.23 8.33
N ARG A 65 4.27 6.07 8.19
CA ARG A 65 3.32 5.99 9.31
C ARG A 65 3.51 4.74 10.17
N CYS A 66 4.04 3.66 9.59
CA CYS A 66 4.44 2.45 10.32
C CYS A 66 5.82 2.57 11.01
N GLY A 67 6.54 3.68 10.83
CA GLY A 67 7.90 3.89 11.36
C GLY A 67 9.00 3.17 10.57
N ARG A 68 8.67 2.59 9.41
CA ARG A 68 9.61 1.89 8.52
C ARG A 68 10.18 2.85 7.49
N ILE A 69 11.02 3.76 7.97
CA ILE A 69 11.59 4.84 7.14
C ILE A 69 12.41 4.28 5.98
N ALA A 70 13.21 3.22 6.20
CA ALA A 70 14.02 2.60 5.14
C ALA A 70 13.16 2.07 3.96
N ASP A 71 12.09 1.32 4.23
CA ASP A 71 11.17 0.85 3.17
C ASP A 71 10.45 2.05 2.50
N ALA A 72 10.18 3.13 3.24
CA ALA A 72 9.53 4.31 2.69
C ALA A 72 10.41 5.09 1.72
N GLU A 73 11.71 5.21 2.03
CA GLU A 73 12.68 5.88 1.18
C GLU A 73 12.91 5.10 -0.13
N ASP A 74 12.99 3.77 -0.07
CA ASP A 74 13.07 2.93 -1.29
C ASP A 74 11.84 3.14 -2.18
N ALA A 75 10.63 3.07 -1.60
CA ALA A 75 9.39 3.29 -2.33
C ALA A 75 9.31 4.71 -2.92
N LEU A 76 9.74 5.73 -2.17
CA LEU A 76 9.76 7.12 -2.63
C LEU A 76 10.79 7.33 -3.76
N ALA A 77 11.96 6.69 -3.67
CA ALA A 77 12.98 6.73 -4.70
C ALA A 77 12.45 6.14 -6.02
N ARG A 78 11.76 4.99 -5.95
CA ARG A 78 11.09 4.39 -7.12
C ARG A 78 9.98 5.27 -7.68
N ASN A 79 9.12 5.82 -6.82
CA ASN A 79 8.09 6.78 -7.24
C ASN A 79 8.71 7.95 -8.03
N ARG A 80 9.75 8.57 -7.48
CA ARG A 80 10.41 9.73 -8.09
C ARG A 80 11.11 9.37 -9.39
N MET A 81 11.70 8.18 -9.48
CA MET A 81 12.33 7.68 -10.71
C MET A 81 11.29 7.50 -11.83
N MET A 82 10.10 7.01 -11.51
CA MET A 82 9.01 6.84 -12.47
C MET A 82 8.33 8.17 -12.86
N SER A 83 8.13 9.07 -11.89
CA SER A 83 7.47 10.37 -12.13
C SER A 83 8.39 11.44 -12.71
N GLY A 84 9.71 11.31 -12.55
CA GLY A 84 10.71 12.26 -13.05
C GLY A 84 11.13 12.06 -14.51
N GLY A 85 10.51 11.11 -15.23
CA GLY A 85 10.82 10.79 -16.62
C GLY A 85 9.94 11.47 -17.67
N HIS A 86 9.25 12.58 -17.33
CA HIS A 86 8.41 13.33 -18.27
C HIS A 86 9.16 14.52 -18.87
#